data_AF-A0A2G9T5S9-F1
#
_entry.id   AF-A0A2G9T5S9-F1
#
_cell.length_a   1.000
_cell.length_b   1.000
_cell.length_c   1.000
_cell.angle_alpha   90.00
_cell.angle_beta   90.00
_cell.angle_gamma   90.00
#
_symmetry.space_group_name_H-M   'P 1'
#
loop_
_entity.id
_entity.type
_entity.pdbx_description
1 polymer ?
#
loop_
_entity_poly.entity_id
_entity_poly.type
_entity_poly.pdbx_seq_one_letter_code
_entity_poly.pdbx_strand_id
1 'polypeptide(L)'
;NKTQERTVCQKKLLNLCLRNYLDWLTNIPWGITSEENSDLQKARIALDKGHYGMKDVKERILEFIAVNMLKKHVGGKILCLHGPPGTGKQALQDP
;
A
#
# COMPACT_ATOMS: atom_id res chain seq x y z
N ASN A 1 -23.11 39.20 -25.91
CA ASN A 1 -22.03 39.22 -24.89
C ASN A 1 -22.23 38.24 -23.73
N LYS A 2 -23.34 38.27 -22.96
CA LYS A 2 -23.54 37.32 -21.83
C LYS A 2 -23.58 35.82 -22.22
N THR A 3 -24.08 35.48 -23.41
CA THR A 3 -24.11 34.09 -23.89
C THR A 3 -22.72 33.57 -24.24
N GLN A 4 -21.86 34.41 -24.83
CA GLN A 4 -20.46 34.08 -25.15
C GLN A 4 -19.65 33.81 -23.88
N GLU A 5 -19.84 34.62 -22.83
CA GLU A 5 -19.17 34.49 -21.52
C GLU A 5 -19.57 33.19 -20.79
N ARG A 6 -20.84 32.79 -20.85
CA ARG A 6 -21.29 31.51 -20.27
C ARG A 6 -20.63 30.31 -20.95
N THR A 7 -20.54 30.31 -22.28
CA THR A 7 -19.89 29.22 -23.04
C THR A 7 -18.39 29.14 -22.76
N VAL A 8 -17.72 30.28 -22.54
CA VAL A 8 -16.30 30.33 -22.16
C VAL A 8 -16.09 29.78 -20.75
N CYS A 9 -16.91 30.17 -19.76
CA CYS A 9 -16.84 29.60 -18.40
C CYS A 9 -17.13 28.10 -18.37
N GLN A 10 -18.13 27.62 -19.13
CA GLN A 10 -18.43 26.19 -19.24
C GLN A 10 -17.30 25.41 -19.92
N LYS A 11 -16.71 25.92 -21.01
CA LYS A 11 -15.53 25.30 -21.63
C LYS A 11 -14.33 25.27 -20.68
N LYS A 12 -14.14 26.31 -19.87
CA LYS A 12 -13.03 26.41 -18.92
C LYS A 12 -13.17 25.41 -17.76
N LEU A 13 -14.37 25.27 -17.20
CA LEU A 13 -14.68 24.29 -16.15
C LEU A 13 -14.55 22.84 -16.62
N LEU A 14 -15.06 22.54 -17.83
CA LEU A 14 -14.95 21.21 -18.42
C LEU A 14 -13.48 20.82 -18.64
N ASN A 15 -12.66 21.76 -19.12
CA ASN A 15 -11.23 21.52 -19.34
C ASN A 15 -10.48 21.26 -18.03
N LEU A 16 -10.86 21.94 -16.93
CA LEU A 16 -10.23 21.74 -15.62
C LEU A 16 -10.54 20.35 -15.04
N CYS A 17 -11.81 19.91 -15.07
CA CYS A 17 -12.16 18.56 -14.62
C CYS A 17 -11.47 17.47 -15.45
N LEU A 18 -11.40 17.66 -16.77
CA LEU A 18 -10.74 16.69 -17.65
C LEU A 18 -9.22 16.63 -17.38
N ARG A 19 -8.57 17.78 -17.18
CA ARG A 19 -7.14 17.83 -16.82
C ARG A 19 -6.87 17.16 -15.50
N ASN A 20 -7.65 17.46 -14.45
CA ASN A 20 -7.48 16.86 -13.14
C ASN A 20 -7.69 15.34 -13.18
N TYR A 21 -8.70 14.88 -13.93
CA TYR A 21 -8.95 13.44 -14.08
C TYR A 21 -7.80 12.72 -14.80
N LEU A 22 -7.28 13.32 -15.88
CA LEU A 22 -6.15 12.77 -16.60
C LEU A 22 -4.87 12.79 -15.75
N ASP A 23 -4.65 13.84 -14.97
CA ASP A 23 -3.50 13.97 -14.08
C ASP A 23 -3.51 12.87 -12.99
N TRP A 24 -4.69 12.57 -12.43
CA TRP A 24 -4.87 11.44 -11.52
C TRP A 24 -4.59 10.10 -12.20
N LEU A 25 -5.10 9.90 -13.41
CA LEU A 25 -4.86 8.67 -14.16
C LEU A 25 -3.37 8.49 -14.48
N THR A 26 -2.64 9.55 -14.83
CA THR A 26 -1.21 9.45 -15.12
C THR A 26 -0.34 9.23 -13.89
N ASN A 27 -0.83 9.61 -12.70
CA ASN A 27 -0.12 9.40 -11.43
C ASN A 27 -0.25 7.98 -10.88
N ILE A 28 -1.17 7.16 -11.41
CA ILE A 28 -1.30 5.77 -11.00
C ILE A 28 -0.15 4.94 -11.62
N PRO A 29 0.57 4.13 -10.82
CA PRO A 29 1.67 3.30 -11.30
C PRO A 29 1.15 2.09 -12.09
N TRP A 30 0.77 2.29 -13.36
CA TRP A 30 0.30 1.22 -14.24
C TRP A 30 1.45 0.27 -14.60
N GLY A 31 1.27 -1.02 -14.32
CA GLY A 31 2.26 -2.05 -14.70
C GLY A 31 3.56 -2.01 -13.91
N ILE A 32 3.67 -1.16 -12.89
CA ILE A 32 4.80 -1.16 -11.97
C ILE A 32 4.47 -2.11 -10.82
N THR A 33 5.14 -3.25 -10.80
CA THR A 33 5.11 -4.18 -9.68
C THR A 33 6.38 -4.00 -8.87
N SER A 34 6.25 -3.93 -7.54
CA SER A 34 7.42 -3.93 -6.66
C SER A 34 8.06 -5.33 -6.69
N GLU A 35 9.40 -5.38 -6.69
CA GLU A 35 10.09 -6.66 -6.50
C GLU A 35 9.85 -7.14 -5.07
N GLU A 36 9.27 -8.33 -4.94
CA GLU A 36 9.05 -8.95 -3.65
C GLU A 36 10.35 -9.56 -3.14
N ASN A 37 10.69 -9.22 -1.89
CA ASN A 37 11.91 -9.72 -1.26
C ASN A 37 11.66 -11.15 -0.72
N SER A 38 12.08 -12.15 -1.47
CA SER A 38 11.86 -13.58 -1.20
C SER A 38 12.76 -14.17 -0.10
N ASP A 39 13.32 -13.36 0.81
CA ASP A 39 14.30 -13.84 1.80
C ASP A 39 13.70 -13.86 3.21
N LEU A 40 13.31 -15.07 3.64
CA LEU A 40 12.77 -15.32 4.99
C LEU A 40 13.78 -15.00 6.10
N GLN A 41 15.09 -15.17 5.87
CA GLN A 41 16.10 -14.91 6.89
C GLN A 41 16.24 -13.41 7.13
N LYS A 42 16.26 -12.62 6.06
CA LYS A 42 16.25 -11.15 6.16
C LYS A 42 14.98 -10.64 6.83
N ALA A 43 13.83 -11.19 6.46
CA ALA A 43 12.55 -10.84 7.09
C ALA A 43 12.59 -11.10 8.60
N ARG A 44 13.11 -12.27 9.02
CA ARG A 44 13.25 -12.60 10.45
C ARG A 44 14.11 -11.60 11.20
N ILE A 45 15.28 -11.26 10.65
CA ILE A 45 16.22 -10.32 11.28
C ILE A 45 15.59 -8.92 11.39
N ALA A 46 14.86 -8.47 10.37
CA ALA A 46 14.15 -7.19 10.39
C ALA A 46 13.05 -7.17 11.47
N LEU A 47 12.23 -8.23 11.54
CA LEU A 47 11.18 -8.41 12.56
C LEU A 47 11.74 -8.46 14.00
N ASP A 48 12.94 -9.00 14.17
CA ASP A 48 13.58 -9.12 15.50
C ASP A 48 14.32 -7.84 15.94
N LYS A 49 14.69 -6.93 15.02
CA LYS A 49 15.37 -5.66 15.34
C LYS A 49 14.49 -4.63 16.05
N GLY A 50 13.18 -4.64 15.83
CA GLY A 50 12.27 -3.60 16.33
C GLY A 50 11.62 -3.88 17.69
N HIS A 51 11.48 -5.14 18.13
CA HIS A 51 10.65 -5.49 19.29
C HIS A 51 11.12 -6.74 20.05
N TYR A 52 11.33 -6.59 21.37
CA TYR A 52 11.56 -7.70 22.30
C TYR A 52 10.21 -8.27 22.78
N GLY A 53 9.64 -9.22 22.02
CA GLY A 53 8.35 -9.85 22.34
C GLY A 53 7.52 -10.26 21.12
N MET A 54 6.28 -10.70 21.36
CA MET A 54 5.28 -11.10 20.34
C MET A 54 5.73 -12.23 19.40
N LYS A 55 6.30 -13.30 19.96
CA LYS A 55 6.77 -14.47 19.18
C LYS A 55 5.66 -15.04 18.29
N ASP A 56 4.46 -15.18 18.84
CA ASP A 56 3.30 -15.75 18.13
C ASP A 56 2.88 -14.91 16.91
N VAL A 57 2.93 -13.58 17.02
CA VAL A 57 2.61 -12.67 15.91
C VAL A 57 3.69 -12.71 14.84
N LYS A 58 4.97 -12.70 15.25
CA LYS A 58 6.11 -12.81 14.32
C LYS A 58 6.08 -14.13 13.55
N GLU A 59 5.75 -15.23 14.24
CA GLU A 59 5.62 -16.55 13.62
C GLU A 59 4.50 -16.56 12.59
N ARG A 60 3.35 -15.94 12.89
CA ARG A 60 2.23 -15.78 11.93
C ARG A 60 2.60 -14.95 10.69
N ILE A 61 3.38 -13.89 10.86
CA ILE A 61 3.86 -13.05 9.75
C ILE A 61 4.84 -13.84 8.88
N LEU A 62 5.74 -14.63 9.49
CA LEU A 62 6.68 -15.48 8.76
C LEU A 62 5.97 -16.60 7.99
N GLU A 63 4.96 -17.24 8.59
CA GLU A 63 4.09 -18.21 7.90
C GLU A 63 3.41 -17.57 6.69
N PHE A 64 2.93 -16.34 6.82
CA PHE A 64 2.31 -15.61 5.73
C PHE A 64 3.27 -15.36 4.57
N ILE A 65 4.48 -14.88 4.86
CA ILE A 65 5.53 -14.66 3.86
C ILE A 65 5.93 -15.98 3.19
N ALA A 66 6.11 -17.05 3.97
CA ALA A 66 6.48 -18.37 3.45
C ALA A 66 5.41 -18.95 2.50
N VAL A 67 4.12 -18.80 2.85
CA VAL A 67 3.01 -19.23 1.98
C VAL A 67 2.94 -18.40 0.70
N ASN A 68 3.21 -17.09 0.76
CA ASN A 68 3.23 -16.23 -0.42
C ASN A 68 4.40 -16.58 -1.36
N MET A 69 5.59 -16.84 -0.81
CA MET A 69 6.74 -17.30 -1.58
C MET A 69 6.46 -18.63 -2.30
N LEU A 70 5.80 -19.57 -1.64
CA LEU A 70 5.44 -20.86 -2.23
C LEU A 70 4.43 -20.71 -3.38
N LYS A 71 3.46 -19.80 -3.24
CA LYS A 71 2.39 -19.60 -4.22
C LYS A 71 2.79 -18.70 -5.40
N LYS A 72 3.90 -17.96 -5.30
CA LYS A 72 4.39 -16.98 -6.31
C LYS A 72 3.34 -15.94 -6.75
N HIS A 73 2.25 -15.81 -6.00
CA HIS A 73 1.15 -14.92 -6.27
C HIS A 73 0.56 -14.51 -4.92
N VAL A 74 0.50 -13.21 -4.69
CA VAL A 74 -0.13 -12.66 -3.49
C VAL A 74 -1.63 -12.73 -3.66
N GLY A 75 -2.22 -13.88 -3.31
CA GLY A 75 -3.66 -13.92 -3.09
C GLY A 75 -3.95 -13.01 -1.91
N GLY A 76 -4.66 -11.89 -2.13
CA GLY A 76 -4.88 -10.77 -1.21
C GLY A 76 -5.47 -11.16 0.15
N LYS A 77 -4.64 -11.76 1.00
CA LYS A 77 -4.95 -12.09 2.39
C LYS A 77 -4.53 -10.90 3.24
N ILE A 78 -5.48 -10.38 3.98
CA ILE A 78 -5.29 -9.22 4.86
C ILE A 78 -5.01 -9.75 6.27
N LEU A 79 -3.91 -9.31 6.89
CA LEU A 79 -3.57 -9.61 8.27
C LEU A 79 -4.00 -8.45 9.17
N CYS A 80 -4.85 -8.72 10.16
CA CYS A 80 -5.29 -7.73 11.14
C CYS A 80 -4.62 -7.99 12.49
N LEU A 81 -3.87 -7.01 13.00
CA LEU A 81 -3.22 -7.06 14.31
C LEU A 81 -4.04 -6.26 15.35
N HIS A 82 -4.55 -6.92 16.41
CA HIS A 82 -5.31 -6.28 17.49
C HIS A 82 -4.59 -6.38 18.84
N GLY A 83 -4.90 -5.47 19.79
CA GLY A 83 -4.20 -5.36 21.08
C GLY A 83 -4.23 -3.96 21.71
N PRO A 84 -3.79 -3.80 22.96
CA PRO A 84 -3.76 -2.51 23.66
C PRO A 84 -2.79 -1.49 23.02
N PRO A 85 -3.02 -0.17 23.15
CA PRO A 85 -2.13 0.84 22.58
C PRO A 85 -0.72 0.74 23.19
N GLY A 86 0.32 0.95 22.38
CA GLY A 86 1.72 0.83 22.82
C GLY A 86 2.36 -0.56 22.64
N THR A 87 1.64 -1.54 22.07
CA THR A 87 2.18 -2.89 21.74
C THR A 87 3.03 -2.95 20.46
N GLY A 88 3.32 -1.81 19.81
CA GLY A 88 4.25 -1.78 18.67
C GLY A 88 3.66 -2.23 17.33
N LYS A 89 2.33 -2.33 17.20
CA LYS A 89 1.68 -2.75 15.95
C LYS A 89 2.00 -1.85 14.74
N GLN A 90 2.16 -0.55 14.98
CA GLN A 90 2.56 0.41 13.94
C GLN A 90 4.02 0.23 13.55
N ALA A 91 4.90 -0.01 14.52
CA ALA A 91 6.32 -0.25 14.27
C ALA A 91 6.63 -1.65 13.70
N LEU A 92 5.63 -2.53 13.55
CA LEU A 92 5.71 -3.75 12.74
C LEU A 92 5.34 -3.49 11.26
N GLN A 93 4.62 -2.40 10.97
CA GLN A 93 4.19 -2.05 9.62
C GLN A 93 5.27 -1.29 8.86
N ASP A 94 6.07 -0.50 9.57
CA ASP A 94 7.20 0.26 9.03
C ASP A 94 8.53 -0.45 9.36
N PRO A 95 9.20 -1.09 8.38
CA PRO A 95 10.52 -1.73 8.57
C PRO A 95 11.70 -0.75 8.64
#